data_AF-A0AA47FDY5-F1
#
_entry.id   AF-A0AA47FDY5-F1
#
_cell.length_a   1.000
_cell.length_b   1.000
_cell.length_c   1.000
_cell.angle_alpha   90.00
_cell.angle_beta   90.00
_cell.angle_gamma   90.00
#
_symmetry.space_group_name_H-M   'P 1'
#
loop_
_entity.id
_entity.type
_entity.pdbx_description
1 polymer ?
#
loop_
_entity_poly.entity_id
_entity_poly.type
_entity_poly.pdbx_seq_one_letter_code
_entity_poly.pdbx_strand_id
1 'polypeptide(L)'
;MKERKKAIINILILFLTLVINALGALGLINGYSQKEVSDRYLTLLTPSPTTFSIWSIIYILVILSCILMVIRSDNDYSKNLT
;
A
#
# COMPACT_ATOMS: atom_id res chain seq x y z
N MET A 1 -22.04 3.97 -8.30
CA MET A 1 -21.48 4.30 -6.96
C MET A 1 -20.90 5.70 -7.03
N LYS A 2 -21.29 6.62 -6.13
CA LYS A 2 -20.72 7.98 -6.06
C LYS A 2 -19.19 7.91 -5.92
N GLU A 3 -18.44 8.69 -6.70
CA GLU A 3 -16.95 8.62 -6.76
C GLU A 3 -16.29 8.75 -5.37
N ARG A 4 -16.88 9.56 -4.49
CA ARG A 4 -16.45 9.69 -3.08
C ARG A 4 -16.47 8.35 -2.32
N LYS A 5 -17.46 7.49 -2.57
CA LYS A 5 -17.56 6.17 -1.94
C LYS A 5 -16.42 5.26 -2.40
N LYS A 6 -16.04 5.31 -3.69
CA LYS A 6 -14.89 4.55 -4.22
C LYS A 6 -13.58 5.03 -3.59
N ALA A 7 -13.38 6.34 -3.50
CA ALA A 7 -12.18 6.93 -2.89
C ALA A 7 -12.01 6.48 -1.42
N ILE A 8 -13.09 6.50 -0.63
CA ILE A 8 -13.07 6.04 0.77
C ILE A 8 -12.74 4.53 0.85
N ILE A 9 -13.35 3.71 -0.01
CA ILE A 9 -13.07 2.26 -0.05
C ILE A 9 -11.60 1.99 -0.37
N ASN A 10 -11.03 2.70 -1.36
CA ASN A 10 -9.61 2.56 -1.71
C ASN A 10 -8.68 2.93 -0.56
N ILE A 11 -8.99 4.00 0.20
CA ILE A 11 -8.23 4.39 1.39
C ILE A 11 -8.28 3.30 2.46
N LEU A 12 -9.45 2.71 2.72
CA LEU A 12 -9.60 1.63 3.70
C LEU A 12 -8.79 0.38 3.30
N ILE A 13 -8.84 0.01 2.02
CA ILE A 13 -8.06 -1.11 1.48
C ILE A 13 -6.56 -0.83 1.56
N LEU A 14 -6.12 0.38 1.20
CA LEU A 14 -4.73 0.79 1.33
C LEU A 14 -4.26 0.74 2.79
N PHE A 15 -5.06 1.25 3.72
CA PHE A 15 -4.75 1.20 5.14
C PHE A 15 -4.57 -0.23 5.63
N LEU A 16 -5.52 -1.12 5.32
CA LEU A 16 -5.41 -2.54 5.67
C LEU A 16 -4.17 -3.19 5.04
N THR A 17 -3.87 -2.85 3.79
CA THR A 17 -2.69 -3.34 3.07
C THR A 17 -1.40 -2.93 3.77
N LEU A 18 -1.28 -1.66 4.18
CA LEU A 18 -0.12 -1.16 4.91
C LEU A 18 0.03 -1.85 6.26
N VAL A 19 -1.06 -2.04 7.00
CA VAL A 19 -1.03 -2.76 8.29
C VAL A 19 -0.54 -4.19 8.11
N ILE A 20 -1.12 -4.96 7.19
CA ILE A 20 -0.73 -6.36 6.96
C ILE A 20 0.73 -6.44 6.51
N ASN A 21 1.15 -5.58 5.57
CA ASN A 21 2.54 -5.58 5.10
C ASN A 21 3.53 -5.16 6.20
N ALA A 22 3.17 -4.20 7.05
CA ALA A 22 4.00 -3.80 8.18
C ALA A 22 4.14 -4.94 9.20
N LEU A 23 3.05 -5.62 9.55
CA LEU A 23 3.09 -6.78 10.44
C LEU A 23 3.96 -7.91 9.85
N GLY A 24 3.89 -8.14 8.54
CA GLY A 24 4.75 -9.09 7.84
C GLY A 24 6.23 -8.67 7.84
N ALA A 25 6.52 -7.40 7.56
CA ALA A 25 7.87 -6.83 7.56
C ALA A 25 8.51 -6.82 8.95
N LEU A 26 7.71 -6.74 10.02
CA LEU A 26 8.14 -6.88 11.40
C LEU A 26 8.27 -8.34 11.85
N GLY A 27 7.93 -9.30 10.99
CA GLY A 27 7.95 -10.73 11.32
C GLY A 27 6.83 -11.18 12.26
N LEU A 28 5.84 -10.33 12.57
CA LEU A 28 4.77 -10.64 13.53
C LEU A 28 3.75 -11.67 13.00
N ILE A 29 3.70 -11.89 11.68
CA ILE A 29 2.79 -12.86 11.07
C ILE A 29 3.39 -14.28 11.06
N ASN A 30 4.71 -14.41 10.82
CA ASN A 30 5.36 -15.71 10.57
C ASN A 30 6.63 -15.95 11.41
N GLY A 31 6.92 -15.10 12.40
CA GLY A 31 8.12 -15.16 13.24
C GLY A 31 9.40 -14.65 12.57
N TYR A 32 9.36 -14.36 11.26
CA TYR A 32 10.47 -13.81 10.49
C TYR A 32 9.95 -12.79 9.47
N SER A 33 10.71 -11.72 9.27
CA SER A 33 10.52 -10.77 8.17
C SER A 33 10.97 -11.35 6.83
N GLN A 34 10.47 -10.80 5.72
CA GLN A 34 10.92 -11.21 4.37
C GLN A 34 12.42 -10.99 4.19
N LYS A 35 12.96 -9.96 4.84
CA LYS A 35 14.39 -9.65 4.83
C LYS A 35 15.19 -10.77 5.49
N GLU A 36 14.80 -11.19 6.69
CA GLU A 36 15.50 -12.26 7.44
C GLU A 36 15.41 -13.61 6.74
N VAL A 37 14.25 -13.93 6.15
CA VAL A 37 14.09 -15.16 5.35
C VAL A 37 15.03 -15.14 4.16
N SER A 38 15.13 -14.00 3.47
CA SER A 38 16.04 -13.84 2.34
C SER A 38 17.52 -13.86 2.74
N ASP A 39 17.88 -13.29 3.89
CA ASP A 39 19.25 -13.32 4.42
C ASP A 39 19.67 -14.76 4.79
N ARG A 40 18.73 -15.57 5.27
CA ARG A 40 18.97 -16.94 5.71
C ARG A 40 19.13 -17.92 4.54
N TYR A 41 18.32 -17.77 3.49
CA TYR A 41 18.28 -18.72 2.38
C TYR A 41 18.72 -18.05 1.08
N LEU A 42 19.99 -18.26 0.71
CA LEU A 42 20.50 -17.93 -0.61
C LEU A 42 19.90 -18.89 -1.64
N THR A 43 18.80 -18.46 -2.27
CA THR A 43 18.17 -19.18 -3.37
C THR A 43 18.17 -18.32 -4.64
N LEU A 44 18.07 -18.96 -5.80
CA LEU A 44 17.96 -18.26 -7.09
C LEU A 44 16.61 -17.55 -7.27
N LEU A 45 15.64 -17.79 -6.38
CA LEU A 45 14.26 -17.29 -6.50
C LEU A 45 14.00 -16.10 -5.59
N THR A 46 14.63 -16.05 -4.42
CA THR A 46 14.41 -14.98 -3.43
C THR A 46 15.34 -13.80 -3.72
N PRO A 47 14.81 -12.58 -3.91
CA PRO A 47 15.63 -11.41 -4.21
C PRO A 47 16.44 -10.97 -2.99
N SER A 48 17.46 -10.14 -3.19
CA SER A 48 18.26 -9.58 -2.09
C SER A 48 17.40 -8.86 -1.04
N PRO A 49 17.80 -8.88 0.26
CA PRO A 49 17.21 -8.08 1.34
C PRO A 49 16.95 -6.61 0.99
N THR A 50 17.82 -6.00 0.19
CA THR A 50 17.68 -4.59 -0.21
C THR A 50 16.55 -4.38 -1.21
N THR A 51 16.15 -5.41 -1.96
CA THR A 51 15.07 -5.36 -2.95
C THR A 51 13.74 -5.02 -2.30
N PHE A 52 13.52 -5.33 -1.02
CA PHE A 52 12.30 -4.96 -0.29
C PHE A 52 12.14 -3.44 -0.08
N SER A 53 13.17 -2.63 -0.32
CA SER A 53 13.05 -1.15 -0.25
C SER A 53 12.10 -0.56 -1.30
N ILE A 54 11.84 -1.26 -2.42
CA ILE A 54 10.93 -0.79 -3.46
C ILE A 54 9.49 -0.59 -2.96
N TRP A 55 9.09 -1.31 -1.92
CA TRP A 55 7.76 -1.21 -1.32
C TRP A 55 7.46 0.20 -0.82
N SER A 56 8.45 0.91 -0.26
CA SER A 56 8.27 2.29 0.18
C SER A 56 7.88 3.22 -0.97
N ILE A 57 8.48 3.05 -2.14
CA ILE A 57 8.16 3.83 -3.34
C ILE A 57 6.74 3.52 -3.82
N ILE A 58 6.38 2.24 -3.87
CA ILE A 58 5.02 1.80 -4.26
C ILE A 58 3.98 2.39 -3.30
N TYR A 59 4.22 2.34 -1.99
CA TYR A 59 3.30 2.91 -1.01
C TYR A 59 3.13 4.41 -1.19
N ILE A 60 4.21 5.16 -1.44
CA ILE A 60 4.12 6.60 -1.73
C ILE A 60 3.26 6.87 -2.96
N LEU A 61 3.49 6.14 -4.05
CA LEU A 61 2.72 6.31 -5.29
C LEU A 61 1.24 6.00 -5.11
N VAL A 62 0.91 4.92 -4.37
CA VAL A 62 -0.48 4.53 -4.12
C VAL A 62 -1.17 5.48 -3.14
N ILE A 63 -0.47 5.97 -2.11
CA ILE A 63 -0.96 7.03 -1.22
C ILE A 63 -1.29 8.29 -2.03
N LEU A 64 -0.37 8.73 -2.88
CA LEU A 64 -0.58 9.89 -3.75
C LEU A 64 -1.79 9.69 -4.66
N SER A 65 -1.92 8.51 -5.27
CA SER A 65 -3.09 8.14 -6.08
C SER A 65 -4.40 8.24 -5.29
N CYS A 66 -4.43 7.72 -4.06
CA CYS A 66 -5.61 7.81 -3.19
C CYS A 66 -5.96 9.27 -2.81
N ILE A 67 -4.95 10.10 -2.52
CA ILE A 67 -5.15 11.54 -2.26
C ILE A 67 -5.77 12.22 -3.49
N LEU A 68 -5.23 11.95 -4.69
CA LEU A 68 -5.76 12.49 -5.94
C LEU A 68 -7.20 12.03 -6.19
N MET A 69 -7.56 10.79 -5.87
CA MET A 69 -8.94 10.30 -5.98
C MET A 69 -9.90 11.06 -5.07
N VAL A 70 -9.50 11.37 -3.82
CA VAL A 70 -10.34 12.15 -2.90
C VAL A 70 -10.57 13.56 -3.44
N ILE A 71 -9.50 14.26 -3.84
CA ILE A 71 -9.58 15.62 -4.39
C ILE A 71 -10.50 15.67 -5.61
N ARG A 72 -10.34 14.72 -6.54
CA ARG A 72 -11.20 14.65 -7.75
C ARG A 72 -12.65 14.34 -7.42
N SER A 73 -12.89 13.46 -6.44
CA SER A 73 -14.26 13.13 -6.02
C SER A 73 -15.01 14.31 -5.41
N ASP A 74 -14.30 15.26 -4.80
CA ASP A 74 -14.88 16.48 -4.23
C ASP A 74 -15.13 17.55 -5.29
N ASN A 75 -14.20 17.73 -6.23
CA ASN A 75 -14.37 18.62 -7.38
C ASN A 75 -15.57 18.22 -8.25
N ASP A 76 -15.72 16.92 -8.53
CA ASP A 76 -16.86 16.41 -9.29
C ASP A 76 -18.17 16.61 -8.53
N TYR A 77 -18.18 16.41 -7.21
CA TYR A 77 -19.38 16.67 -6.40
C TYR A 77 -19.80 18.15 -6.44
N SER A 78 -18.84 19.07 -6.33
CA SER A 78 -19.10 20.51 -6.40
C SER A 78 -19.69 20.92 -7.74
N LYS A 79 -19.13 20.43 -8.86
CA LYS A 79 -19.57 20.79 -10.21
C LYS A 79 -20.99 20.34 -10.53
N ASN A 80 -21.45 19.22 -9.95
CA ASN A 80 -22.81 18.72 -10.18
C ASN A 80 -23.88 19.46 -9.35
N LEU A 81 -23.49 20.36 -8.42
CA LEU A 81 -24.41 21.11 -7.56
C LEU A 81 -24.67 22.54 -8.06
N THR A 82 -23.83 23.04 -8.97
CA THR A 82 -23.95 24.33 -9.67
C THR A 82 -24.49 24.14 -11.08
#